data_AF-A0A368N0P3-F1
#
_entry.id   AF-A0A368N0P3-F1
#
_cell.length_a   1.000
_cell.length_b   1.000
_cell.length_c   1.000
_cell.angle_alpha   90.00
_cell.angle_beta   90.00
_cell.angle_gamma   90.00
#
_symmetry.space_group_name_H-M   'P 1'
#
loop_
_entity.id
_entity.type
_entity.pdbx_description
1 polymer ?
#
loop_
_entity_poly.entity_id
_entity_poly.type
_entity_poly.pdbx_seq_one_letter_code
_entity_poly.pdbx_strand_id
1 'polypeptide(L)'
;MKKNLFILLLCLGFVAHAQTSFDSKIKEKTAKLDRASTVEEYDILFAEFSELVRTDHPNRWQAYYYAGFTQYKKAETLMKANDKSGAIEANGLAYKYANGNAENLKPEVKKLLQQILDQKKRLQ
;
A
#
# COMPACT_ATOMS: atom_id res chain seq x y z
N MET A 1 10.20 37.82 -45.93
CA MET A 1 10.55 37.57 -44.51
C MET A 1 9.27 37.30 -43.74
N LYS A 2 9.15 36.13 -43.09
CA LYS A 2 8.25 35.78 -41.97
C LYS A 2 8.23 34.25 -41.84
N LYS A 3 9.31 33.72 -41.27
CA LYS A 3 9.37 32.36 -40.72
C LYS A 3 9.45 32.56 -39.20
N ASN A 4 8.81 31.69 -38.44
CA ASN A 4 8.83 31.57 -36.98
C ASN A 4 7.56 32.09 -36.28
N LEU A 5 6.49 31.28 -36.33
CA LEU A 5 5.45 31.30 -35.31
C LEU A 5 5.04 29.86 -34.98
N PHE A 6 5.97 29.04 -34.48
CA PHE A 6 5.65 27.69 -33.97
C PHE A 6 6.68 27.18 -32.95
N ILE A 7 7.09 28.03 -32.02
CA ILE A 7 7.88 27.56 -30.86
C ILE A 7 7.45 28.36 -29.64
N LEU A 8 6.26 28.08 -29.10
CA LEU A 8 5.93 28.51 -27.73
C LEU A 8 4.86 27.63 -27.08
N LEU A 9 4.88 26.32 -27.33
CA LEU A 9 3.99 25.36 -26.68
C LEU A 9 4.69 24.03 -26.37
N LEU A 10 5.87 24.07 -25.76
CA LEU A 10 6.64 22.86 -25.41
C LEU A 10 7.05 22.76 -23.94
N CYS A 11 6.59 23.66 -23.06
CA CYS A 11 7.02 23.68 -21.65
C CYS A 11 5.93 23.34 -20.62
N LEU A 12 4.72 22.90 -21.04
CA LEU A 12 3.64 22.54 -20.10
C LEU A 12 3.50 21.02 -19.81
N GLY A 13 4.41 20.18 -20.30
CA GLY A 13 4.24 18.72 -20.27
C GLY A 13 4.83 17.95 -19.08
N PHE A 14 5.62 18.57 -18.20
CA PHE A 14 6.53 17.80 -17.34
C PHE A 14 6.07 17.44 -15.93
N VAL A 15 4.81 17.71 -15.56
CA VAL A 15 4.30 17.34 -14.22
C VAL A 15 3.40 16.07 -14.24
N ALA A 16 2.93 15.64 -15.41
CA ALA A 16 1.98 14.52 -15.52
C ALA A 16 2.61 13.11 -15.40
N HIS A 17 3.94 12.98 -15.48
CA HIS A 17 4.60 11.66 -15.54
C HIS A 17 4.79 11.01 -14.15
N ALA A 18 4.80 11.78 -13.06
CA ALA A 18 4.94 11.21 -11.71
C ALA A 18 3.62 10.65 -11.16
N GLN A 19 2.50 11.36 -11.38
CA GLN A 19 1.15 10.97 -10.93
C GLN A 19 0.70 9.66 -11.58
N THR A 20 0.98 9.46 -12.88
CA THR A 20 0.68 8.21 -13.58
C THR A 20 1.52 7.02 -13.08
N SER A 21 2.74 7.27 -12.61
CA SER A 21 3.63 6.20 -12.14
C SER A 21 3.21 5.62 -10.77
N PHE A 22 2.73 6.45 -9.84
CA PHE A 22 2.31 5.98 -8.52
C PHE A 22 1.03 5.15 -8.61
N ASP A 23 -0.02 5.71 -9.22
CA ASP A 23 -1.32 5.05 -9.33
C ASP A 23 -1.21 3.75 -10.15
N SER A 24 -0.39 3.74 -11.21
CA SER A 24 -0.12 2.51 -11.97
C SER A 24 0.61 1.45 -11.14
N LYS A 25 1.61 1.84 -10.33
CA LYS A 25 2.32 0.90 -9.44
C LYS A 25 1.38 0.35 -8.37
N ILE A 26 0.51 1.17 -7.79
CA ILE A 26 -0.52 0.67 -6.87
C ILE A 26 -1.39 -0.37 -7.56
N LYS A 27 -1.94 -0.05 -8.75
CA LYS A 27 -2.82 -0.97 -9.51
C LYS A 27 -2.13 -2.29 -9.87
N GLU A 28 -0.88 -2.25 -10.31
CA GLU A 28 -0.10 -3.45 -10.63
C GLU A 28 0.07 -4.34 -9.38
N LYS A 29 0.48 -3.73 -8.27
CA LYS A 29 0.77 -4.44 -7.02
C LYS A 29 -0.49 -5.00 -6.36
N THR A 30 -1.62 -4.29 -6.43
CA THR A 30 -2.90 -4.82 -5.94
C THR A 30 -3.33 -6.04 -6.74
N ALA A 31 -3.13 -6.05 -8.06
CA ALA A 31 -3.44 -7.22 -8.88
C ALA A 31 -2.54 -8.43 -8.53
N LYS A 32 -1.31 -8.20 -8.08
CA LYS A 32 -0.44 -9.26 -7.53
C LYS A 32 -0.95 -9.72 -6.17
N LEU A 33 -1.34 -8.78 -5.29
CA LEU A 33 -1.89 -9.07 -3.96
C LEU A 33 -3.15 -9.93 -4.01
N ASP A 34 -4.03 -9.71 -4.99
CA ASP A 34 -5.24 -10.53 -5.18
C ASP A 34 -4.93 -12.01 -5.45
N ARG A 35 -3.73 -12.32 -5.94
CA ARG A 35 -3.27 -13.69 -6.24
C ARG A 35 -2.29 -14.25 -5.20
N ALA A 36 -1.76 -13.39 -4.33
CA ALA A 36 -0.78 -13.78 -3.32
C ALA A 36 -1.43 -14.63 -2.23
N SER A 37 -0.74 -15.69 -1.82
CA SER A 37 -1.23 -16.66 -0.83
C SER A 37 -0.16 -17.13 0.15
N THR A 38 1.11 -16.85 -0.12
CA THR A 38 2.25 -17.27 0.68
C THR A 38 2.83 -16.13 1.52
N VAL A 39 3.53 -16.48 2.59
CA VAL A 39 4.22 -15.50 3.46
C VAL A 39 5.25 -14.69 2.68
N GLU A 40 6.02 -15.33 1.80
CA GLU A 40 7.05 -14.69 0.99
C GLU A 40 6.47 -13.67 0.00
N GLU A 41 5.38 -14.02 -0.70
CA GLU A 41 4.70 -13.08 -1.59
C GLU A 41 4.19 -11.85 -0.83
N TYR A 42 3.67 -12.04 0.39
CA TYR A 42 3.25 -10.93 1.22
C TYR A 42 4.43 -10.08 1.71
N ASP A 43 5.59 -10.66 2.01
CA ASP A 43 6.78 -9.88 2.38
C ASP A 43 7.30 -9.03 1.22
N ILE A 44 7.34 -9.59 0.02
CA ILE A 44 7.70 -8.85 -1.21
C ILE A 44 6.72 -7.70 -1.42
N LEU A 45 5.42 -7.96 -1.42
CA LEU A 45 4.39 -6.93 -1.62
C LEU A 45 4.43 -5.85 -0.54
N PHE A 46 4.68 -6.24 0.72
CA PHE A 46 4.81 -5.29 1.80
C PHE A 46 6.01 -4.36 1.60
N ALA A 47 7.16 -4.88 1.21
CA ALA A 47 8.33 -4.05 0.89
C ALA A 47 8.01 -3.08 -0.25
N GLU A 48 7.40 -3.58 -1.33
CA GLU A 48 7.01 -2.77 -2.48
C GLU A 48 5.99 -1.66 -2.15
N PHE A 49 4.97 -1.93 -1.34
CA PHE A 49 4.04 -0.89 -0.89
C PHE A 49 4.70 0.08 0.10
N SER A 50 5.62 -0.40 0.95
CA SER A 50 6.37 0.43 1.89
C SER A 50 7.33 1.40 1.18
N GLU A 51 7.84 1.03 0.01
CA GLU A 51 8.57 1.96 -0.85
C GLU A 51 7.66 3.07 -1.37
N LEU A 52 6.46 2.73 -1.81
CA LEU A 52 5.47 3.70 -2.29
C LEU A 52 4.99 4.66 -1.18
N VAL A 53 4.99 4.22 0.08
CA VAL A 53 4.74 5.10 1.23
C VAL A 53 5.74 6.27 1.29
N ARG A 54 6.97 6.11 0.78
CA ARG A 54 7.96 7.20 0.78
C ARG A 54 7.75 8.21 -0.35
N THR A 55 6.88 7.92 -1.31
CA THR A 55 6.57 8.83 -2.41
C THR A 55 5.66 9.96 -1.95
N ASP A 56 6.00 11.20 -2.27
CA ASP A 56 5.10 12.32 -2.00
C ASP A 56 3.99 12.39 -3.07
N HIS A 57 2.84 11.80 -2.75
CA HIS A 57 1.69 11.69 -3.64
C HIS A 57 0.38 11.89 -2.86
N PRO A 58 -0.64 12.58 -3.42
CA PRO A 58 -1.92 12.78 -2.74
C PRO A 58 -2.60 11.46 -2.34
N ASN A 59 -2.45 10.42 -3.17
CA ASN A 59 -2.98 9.07 -2.90
C ASN A 59 -2.02 8.17 -2.10
N ARG A 60 -0.98 8.73 -1.46
CA ARG A 60 -0.03 7.97 -0.62
C ARG A 60 -0.74 7.12 0.44
N TRP A 61 -1.94 7.52 0.86
CA TRP A 61 -2.76 6.74 1.78
C TRP A 61 -3.05 5.32 1.31
N GLN A 62 -3.15 5.08 0.01
CA GLN A 62 -3.35 3.74 -0.56
C GLN A 62 -2.14 2.86 -0.31
N ALA A 63 -0.92 3.40 -0.42
CA ALA A 63 0.30 2.64 -0.12
C ALA A 63 0.34 2.22 1.36
N TYR A 64 -0.01 3.12 2.28
CA TYR A 64 -0.16 2.79 3.70
C TYR A 64 -1.21 1.71 3.93
N TYR A 65 -2.39 1.86 3.32
CA TYR A 65 -3.49 0.89 3.41
C TYR A 65 -3.05 -0.49 2.93
N TYR A 66 -2.48 -0.58 1.72
CA TYR A 66 -2.10 -1.88 1.13
C TYR A 66 -0.88 -2.51 1.78
N ALA A 67 0.08 -1.72 2.30
CA ALA A 67 1.14 -2.25 3.16
C ALA A 67 0.55 -2.90 4.43
N GLY A 68 -0.37 -2.20 5.09
CA GLY A 68 -1.08 -2.73 6.26
C GLY A 68 -1.91 -3.97 5.94
N PHE A 69 -2.68 -3.93 4.85
CA PHE A 69 -3.52 -5.05 4.41
C PHE A 69 -2.69 -6.28 4.06
N THR A 70 -1.56 -6.11 3.40
CA THR A 70 -0.64 -7.21 3.07
C THR A 70 -0.14 -7.92 4.33
N GLN A 71 0.25 -7.17 5.37
CA GLN A 71 0.68 -7.74 6.65
C GLN A 71 -0.48 -8.38 7.43
N TYR A 72 -1.69 -7.83 7.32
CA TYR A 72 -2.90 -8.48 7.85
C TYR A 72 -3.12 -9.85 7.20
N LYS A 73 -3.00 -9.95 5.87
CA LYS A 73 -3.11 -11.22 5.13
C LYS A 73 -1.99 -12.21 5.50
N LYS A 74 -0.75 -11.73 5.64
CA LYS A 74 0.38 -12.54 6.15
C LYS A 74 0.07 -13.11 7.53
N ALA A 75 -0.45 -12.29 8.45
CA ALA A 75 -0.85 -12.75 9.77
C ALA A 75 -1.95 -13.84 9.69
N GLU A 76 -2.95 -13.71 8.81
CA GLU A 76 -3.95 -14.78 8.59
C GLU A 76 -3.31 -16.10 8.13
N THR A 77 -2.33 -16.03 7.23
CA THR A 77 -1.61 -17.22 6.73
C THR A 77 -0.76 -17.86 7.81
N LEU A 78 -0.04 -17.06 8.61
CA LEU A 78 0.77 -17.56 9.73
C LEU A 78 -0.09 -18.18 10.84
N MET A 79 -1.26 -17.58 11.14
CA MET A 79 -2.24 -18.17 12.05
C MET A 79 -2.69 -19.56 11.59
N LYS A 80 -2.99 -19.73 10.29
CA LYS A 80 -3.36 -21.03 9.72
C LYS A 80 -2.23 -22.05 9.81
N ALA A 81 -0.99 -21.59 9.76
CA ALA A 81 0.21 -22.42 9.93
C ALA A 81 0.59 -22.67 11.40
N ASN A 82 -0.21 -22.20 12.37
CA ASN A 82 0.07 -22.24 13.81
C ASN A 82 1.34 -21.48 14.25
N ASP A 83 1.86 -20.55 13.43
CA ASP A 83 2.93 -19.64 13.83
C ASP A 83 2.36 -18.40 14.51
N LYS A 84 2.12 -18.52 15.82
CA LYS A 84 1.55 -17.44 16.63
C LYS A 84 2.49 -16.23 16.74
N SER A 85 3.80 -16.45 16.86
CA SER A 85 4.78 -15.37 17.02
C SER A 85 4.88 -14.53 15.75
N GLY A 86 5.05 -15.18 14.60
CA GLY A 86 5.08 -14.48 13.31
C GLY A 86 3.77 -13.75 13.01
N ALA A 87 2.63 -14.36 13.36
CA ALA A 87 1.33 -13.70 13.19
C ALA A 87 1.17 -12.45 14.07
N ILE A 88 1.68 -12.45 15.30
CA ILE A 88 1.70 -11.27 16.19
C ILE A 88 2.56 -10.15 15.59
N GLU A 89 3.74 -10.48 15.07
CA GLU A 89 4.63 -9.51 14.43
C GLU A 89 3.97 -8.88 13.19
N ALA A 90 3.44 -9.71 12.29
CA ALA A 90 2.74 -9.26 11.09
C ALA A 90 1.51 -8.42 11.44
N ASN A 91 0.71 -8.81 12.44
CA ASN A 91 -0.41 -8.00 12.91
C ASN A 91 0.03 -6.62 13.44
N GLY A 92 1.13 -6.56 14.20
CA GLY A 92 1.70 -5.31 14.70
C GLY A 92 2.13 -4.37 13.57
N LEU A 93 2.78 -4.90 12.54
CA LEU A 93 3.13 -4.14 11.34
C LEU A 93 1.88 -3.69 10.57
N ALA A 94 0.87 -4.56 10.44
CA ALA A 94 -0.39 -4.22 9.81
C ALA A 94 -1.03 -2.99 10.48
N TYR A 95 -1.10 -2.99 11.81
CA TYR A 95 -1.64 -1.87 12.58
C TYR A 95 -0.81 -0.60 12.38
N LYS A 96 0.52 -0.70 12.47
CA LYS A 96 1.44 0.44 12.31
C LYS A 96 1.23 1.14 10.96
N TYR A 97 1.13 0.39 9.87
CA TYR A 97 0.94 0.97 8.53
C TYR A 97 -0.48 1.47 8.31
N ALA A 98 -1.51 0.71 8.68
CA ALA A 98 -2.89 1.15 8.53
C ALA A 98 -3.19 2.42 9.35
N ASN A 99 -2.58 2.58 10.53
CA ASN A 99 -2.73 3.76 11.38
C ASN A 99 -1.69 4.87 11.10
N GLY A 100 -0.68 4.60 10.26
CA GLY A 100 0.51 5.44 10.10
C GLY A 100 0.30 6.73 9.29
N ASN A 101 -0.94 7.05 8.94
CA ASN A 101 -1.28 8.16 8.07
C ASN A 101 -2.48 8.95 8.66
N ALA A 102 -2.44 10.28 8.51
CA ALA A 102 -3.52 11.21 8.86
C ALA A 102 -4.89 10.90 8.19
N GLU A 103 -4.91 10.08 7.14
CA GLU A 103 -6.11 9.62 6.44
C GLU A 103 -6.70 8.32 7.03
N ASN A 104 -6.30 7.92 8.24
CA ASN A 104 -6.89 6.77 8.96
C ASN A 104 -8.41 6.91 9.20
N LEU A 105 -8.97 8.08 8.93
CA LEU A 105 -10.40 8.35 9.01
C LEU A 105 -11.21 7.84 7.81
N LYS A 106 -10.58 7.47 6.70
CA LYS A 106 -11.28 6.91 5.53
C LYS A 106 -11.99 5.60 5.92
N PRO A 107 -13.21 5.33 5.42
CA PRO A 107 -14.00 4.16 5.81
C PRO A 107 -13.27 2.82 5.63
N GLU A 108 -12.51 2.67 4.55
CA GLU A 108 -11.75 1.47 4.22
C GLU A 108 -10.62 1.24 5.23
N VAL A 109 -9.92 2.31 5.61
CA VAL A 109 -8.82 2.24 6.59
C VAL A 109 -9.38 1.91 7.97
N LYS A 110 -10.49 2.53 8.38
CA LYS A 110 -11.19 2.19 9.63
C LYS A 110 -11.60 0.72 9.67
N LYS A 111 -12.18 0.22 8.57
CA LYS A 111 -12.57 -1.19 8.45
C LYS A 111 -11.35 -2.11 8.61
N LEU A 112 -10.25 -1.82 7.92
CA LEU A 112 -9.02 -2.58 8.05
C LEU A 112 -8.47 -2.55 9.49
N LEU A 113 -8.43 -1.37 10.12
CA LEU A 113 -7.98 -1.24 11.52
C LEU A 113 -8.83 -2.10 12.46
N GLN A 114 -10.15 -2.11 12.28
CA GLN A 114 -11.04 -2.96 13.07
C GLN A 114 -10.71 -4.45 12.86
N GLN A 115 -10.52 -4.88 11.61
CA GLN A 115 -10.14 -6.27 11.30
C GLN A 115 -8.80 -6.66 11.93
N ILE A 116 -7.80 -5.77 11.91
CA ILE A 116 -6.49 -5.97 12.53
C ILE A 116 -6.64 -6.11 14.05
N LEU A 117 -7.44 -5.26 14.69
CA LEU A 117 -7.68 -5.33 16.14
C LEU A 117 -8.40 -6.61 16.54
N ASP A 118 -9.36 -7.07 15.75
CA ASP A 118 -10.06 -8.33 16.02
C ASP A 118 -9.16 -9.55 15.76
N GLN A 119 -8.31 -9.50 14.74
CA GLN A 119 -7.26 -10.50 14.52
C GLN A 119 -6.30 -10.55 15.72
N LYS A 120 -5.91 -9.39 16.27
CA LYS A 120 -5.05 -9.30 17.46
C LYS A 120 -5.66 -9.99 18.68
N LYS A 121 -6.96 -9.80 18.94
CA LYS A 121 -7.66 -10.47 20.05
C LYS A 121 -7.62 -12.00 19.92
N ARG A 122 -7.68 -12.52 18.69
CA ARG A 122 -7.60 -13.97 18.40
C ARG A 122 -6.17 -14.52 18.55
N LEU A 123 -5.17 -13.66 18.56
CA LEU A 123 -3.76 -13.99 18.75
C LEU A 123 -3.30 -13.93 20.21
N GLN A 124 -4.19 -13.58 21.14
CA GLN A 124 -3.92 -13.62 22.59
C GLN A 124 -4.29 -15.00 23.12
#